data_AF-A0A0S7ZXC1-F1
#
_entry.id   AF-A0A0S7ZXC1-F1
#
_cell.length_a   1.000
_cell.length_b   1.000
_cell.length_c   1.000
_cell.angle_alpha   90.00
_cell.angle_beta   90.00
_cell.angle_gamma   90.00
#
_symmetry.space_group_name_H-M   'P 1'
#
loop_
_entity.id
_entity.type
_entity.pdbx_description
1 polymer ?
#
loop_
_entity_poly.entity_id
_entity_poly.type
_entity_poly.pdbx_seq_one_letter_code
_entity_poly.pdbx_strand_id
1 'polypeptide(L)'
;MKFRERGLSIVEIVMTLVVVAILASTAIPSFVDKATDSNRDAIEGIAGSLGSASAINFTVRSINSSNGIAVASCIDVALALESSLSADYAIVATPIKPGTTEKCTVTHRSGQSAHFIGHGIS
;
A
#
# COMPACT_ATOMS: atom_id res chain seq x y z
N MET A 1 -27.94 34.46 -41.14
CA MET A 1 -28.09 34.54 -39.66
C MET A 1 -26.70 34.77 -39.09
N LYS A 2 -26.37 35.98 -38.62
CA LYS A 2 -25.02 36.31 -38.13
C LYS A 2 -24.88 35.78 -36.70
N PHE A 3 -24.01 34.79 -36.49
CA PHE A 3 -23.57 34.42 -35.15
C PHE A 3 -22.78 35.60 -34.59
N ARG A 4 -23.30 36.22 -33.52
CA ARG A 4 -22.58 37.23 -32.76
C ARG A 4 -21.59 36.48 -31.88
N GLU A 5 -20.33 36.44 -32.28
CA GLU A 5 -19.26 35.91 -31.44
C GLU A 5 -19.21 36.75 -30.16
N ARG A 6 -19.72 36.19 -29.06
CA ARG A 6 -19.58 36.78 -27.72
C ARG A 6 -18.16 36.46 -27.27
N GLY A 7 -17.21 37.34 -27.60
CA GLY A 7 -15.87 37.28 -27.01
C GLY A 7 -15.98 37.38 -25.50
N LEU A 8 -15.21 36.56 -24.78
CA LEU A 8 -15.11 36.62 -23.32
C LEU A 8 -14.53 37.99 -22.94
N SER A 9 -15.07 38.63 -21.89
CA SER A 9 -14.50 39.90 -21.41
C SER A 9 -13.08 39.66 -20.90
N ILE A 10 -12.16 40.61 -21.15
CA ILE A 10 -10.79 40.55 -20.60
C ILE A 10 -10.85 40.44 -19.07
N VAL A 11 -11.82 41.11 -18.44
CA VAL A 11 -12.03 41.02 -16.98
C VAL A 11 -12.42 39.60 -16.56
N GLU A 12 -13.22 38.91 -17.36
CA GLU A 12 -13.65 37.53 -17.07
C GLU A 12 -12.46 36.56 -17.15
N ILE A 13 -11.59 36.73 -18.14
CA ILE A 13 -10.36 35.94 -18.28
C ILE A 13 -9.43 36.19 -17.08
N VAL A 14 -9.18 37.46 -16.73
CA VAL A 14 -8.28 37.81 -15.62
C VAL A 14 -8.83 37.34 -14.29
N MET A 15 -10.12 37.58 -14.02
CA MET A 15 -10.75 37.17 -12.77
C MET A 15 -10.77 35.64 -12.62
N THR A 16 -11.05 34.89 -13.69
CA THR A 16 -11.02 33.42 -13.66
C THR A 16 -9.62 32.88 -13.38
N LEU A 17 -8.58 33.43 -14.03
CA LEU A 17 -7.19 33.05 -13.78
C LEU A 17 -6.76 33.34 -12.33
N VAL A 18 -7.17 34.48 -11.77
CA VAL A 18 -6.87 34.83 -10.37
C VAL A 18 -7.56 33.86 -9.41
N VAL A 19 -8.83 33.53 -9.63
CA VAL A 19 -9.55 32.56 -8.79
C VAL A 19 -8.90 31.17 -8.86
N VAL A 20 -8.57 30.69 -10.06
CA VAL A 20 -7.89 29.39 -10.23
C VAL A 20 -6.51 29.39 -9.56
N ALA A 21 -5.76 30.49 -9.65
CA ALA A 21 -4.45 30.61 -8.99
C ALA A 21 -4.55 30.50 -7.46
N ILE A 22 -5.55 31.13 -6.85
CA ILE A 22 -5.78 31.07 -5.39
C ILE A 22 -6.18 29.66 -4.97
N LEU A 23 -7.11 29.02 -5.69
CA LEU A 23 -7.55 27.65 -5.40
C LEU A 23 -6.41 26.63 -5.57
N ALA A 24 -5.56 26.81 -6.58
CA ALA A 24 -4.38 25.96 -6.78
C ALA A 24 -3.39 26.13 -5.62
N SER A 25 -3.13 27.37 -5.19
CA SER A 25 -2.18 27.64 -4.09
C SER A 25 -2.59 27.02 -2.76
N THR A 26 -3.88 26.91 -2.47
CA THR A 26 -4.37 26.31 -1.21
C THR A 26 -4.47 24.80 -1.27
N ALA A 27 -4.72 24.22 -2.45
CA ALA A 27 -4.90 22.78 -2.59
C ALA A 27 -3.57 22.00 -2.66
N ILE A 28 -2.57 22.50 -3.39
CA ILE A 28 -1.26 21.84 -3.61
C ILE A 28 -0.61 21.29 -2.32
N PRO A 29 -0.48 22.05 -1.22
CA PRO A 29 0.22 21.54 -0.04
C PRO A 29 -0.46 20.27 0.52
N SER A 30 -1.79 20.29 0.63
CA SER A 30 -2.54 19.13 1.14
C SER A 30 -2.55 17.93 0.20
N PHE A 31 -2.47 18.13 -1.12
CA PHE A 31 -2.38 17.04 -2.08
C PHE A 31 -1.09 16.23 -1.93
N VAL A 32 0.05 16.89 -1.65
CA VAL A 32 1.34 16.22 -1.46
C VAL A 32 1.36 15.39 -0.18
N ASP A 33 0.82 15.94 0.91
CA ASP A 33 0.70 15.21 2.18
C ASP A 33 -0.20 13.98 2.04
N LYS A 34 -1.36 14.12 1.38
CA LYS A 34 -2.31 13.01 1.18
C LYS A 34 -1.76 11.92 0.28
N ALA A 35 -0.94 12.25 -0.72
CA ALA A 35 -0.26 11.24 -1.52
C ALA A 35 0.70 10.39 -0.68
N THR A 36 1.43 11.03 0.24
CA THR A 36 2.35 10.32 1.15
C THR A 36 1.60 9.44 2.14
N ASP A 37 0.48 9.95 2.69
CA ASP A 37 -0.37 9.21 3.62
C ASP A 37 -1.05 8.02 2.92
N SER A 38 -1.51 8.19 1.67
CA SER A 38 -2.14 7.12 0.89
C SER A 38 -1.20 5.95 0.64
N ASN A 39 0.08 6.23 0.37
CA ASN A 39 1.08 5.19 0.20
C ASN A 39 1.34 4.45 1.53
N ARG A 40 1.28 5.16 2.67
CA ARG A 40 1.39 4.57 4.02
C ARG A 40 0.22 3.65 4.32
N ASP A 41 -1.00 4.12 4.05
CA ASP A 41 -2.23 3.33 4.25
C ASP A 41 -2.25 2.10 3.34
N ALA A 42 -1.76 2.22 2.10
CA ALA A 42 -1.66 1.11 1.17
C ALA A 42 -0.70 0.02 1.68
N ILE A 43 0.51 0.40 2.13
CA ILE A 43 1.47 -0.59 2.65
C ILE A 43 0.99 -1.20 3.97
N GLU A 44 0.27 -0.45 4.80
CA GLU A 44 -0.35 -0.98 6.01
C GLU A 44 -1.46 -1.99 5.69
N GLY A 45 -2.24 -1.75 4.63
CA GLY A 45 -3.19 -2.71 4.09
C GLY A 45 -2.51 -4.01 3.60
N ILE A 46 -1.39 -3.89 2.89
CA ILE A 46 -0.60 -5.05 2.46
C ILE A 46 -0.03 -5.80 3.67
N ALA A 47 0.52 -5.10 4.66
CA ALA A 47 1.00 -5.72 5.90
C ALA A 47 -0.13 -6.48 6.64
N GLY A 48 -1.34 -5.91 6.70
CA GLY A 48 -2.52 -6.59 7.25
C GLY A 48 -2.88 -7.87 6.48
N SER A 49 -2.79 -7.84 5.14
CA SER A 49 -3.03 -9.02 4.31
C SER A 49 -1.97 -10.12 4.53
N LEU A 50 -0.70 -9.75 4.64
CA LEU A 50 0.40 -10.67 4.94
C LEU A 50 0.26 -11.31 6.32
N GLY A 51 -0.08 -10.51 7.34
CA GLY A 51 -0.35 -11.01 8.68
C GLY A 51 -1.50 -12.02 8.69
N SER A 52 -2.61 -11.69 8.02
CA SER A 52 -3.78 -12.59 7.92
C SER A 52 -3.45 -13.88 7.16
N ALA A 53 -2.75 -13.78 6.03
CA ALA A 53 -2.29 -14.93 5.26
C ALA A 53 -1.39 -15.85 6.09
N SER A 54 -0.45 -15.28 6.85
CA SER A 54 0.43 -16.08 7.72
C SER A 54 -0.32 -16.80 8.85
N ALA A 55 -1.32 -16.15 9.45
CA ALA A 55 -2.12 -16.74 10.52
C ALA A 55 -3.02 -17.88 10.00
N ILE A 56 -3.68 -17.66 8.84
CA ILE A 56 -4.50 -18.69 8.19
C ILE A 56 -3.62 -19.87 7.79
N ASN A 57 -2.48 -19.63 7.14
CA ASN A 57 -1.54 -20.67 6.74
C ASN A 57 -1.02 -21.46 7.94
N PHE A 58 -0.66 -20.79 9.03
CA PHE A 58 -0.25 -21.44 10.27
C PHE A 58 -1.34 -22.37 10.81
N THR A 59 -2.59 -21.91 10.82
CA THR A 59 -3.72 -22.69 11.35
C THR A 59 -4.01 -23.92 10.49
N VAL A 60 -4.07 -23.74 9.17
CA VAL A 60 -4.33 -24.83 8.21
C VAL A 60 -3.21 -25.87 8.26
N ARG A 61 -1.96 -25.43 8.27
CA ARG A 61 -0.79 -26.33 8.29
C ARG A 61 -0.58 -27.00 9.65
N SER A 62 -1.00 -26.37 10.74
CA SER A 62 -0.99 -26.98 12.08
C SER A 62 -1.96 -28.15 12.20
N ILE A 63 -3.06 -28.12 11.45
CA ILE A 63 -4.03 -29.21 11.40
C ILE A 63 -3.52 -30.34 10.47
N ASN A 64 -2.98 -29.97 9.31
CA ASN A 64 -2.41 -30.92 8.37
C ASN A 64 -1.22 -30.29 7.64
N SER A 65 -0.02 -30.84 7.86
CA SER A 65 1.22 -30.32 7.30
C SER A 65 1.30 -30.41 5.76
N SER A 66 0.41 -31.15 5.11
CA SER A 66 0.28 -31.20 3.66
C SER A 66 -0.58 -30.05 3.09
N ASN A 67 -1.31 -29.32 3.94
CA ASN A 67 -2.15 -28.20 3.54
C ASN A 67 -1.46 -26.89 3.94
N GLY A 68 -1.25 -25.99 2.96
CA GLY A 68 -0.49 -24.75 3.17
C GLY A 68 1.02 -24.95 3.01
N ILE A 69 1.78 -23.90 3.32
CA ILE A 69 3.19 -23.74 2.97
C ILE A 69 4.03 -23.64 4.24
N ALA A 70 5.23 -24.24 4.23
CA ALA A 70 6.19 -24.08 5.31
C ALA A 70 6.70 -22.64 5.33
N VAL A 71 6.69 -22.00 6.51
CA VAL A 71 7.17 -20.64 6.72
C VAL A 71 8.36 -20.72 7.68
N ALA A 72 9.56 -20.58 7.14
CA ALA A 72 10.82 -20.55 7.89
C ALA A 72 11.42 -19.14 7.97
N SER A 73 10.97 -18.22 7.10
CA SER A 73 11.33 -16.82 7.09
C SER A 73 10.14 -15.94 6.70
N CYS A 74 10.20 -14.67 7.09
CA CYS A 74 9.19 -13.68 6.72
C CYS A 74 8.95 -13.59 5.21
N ILE A 75 9.94 -13.90 4.37
CA ILE A 75 9.76 -13.88 2.91
C ILE A 75 8.86 -15.02 2.42
N ASP A 76 8.82 -16.15 3.14
CA ASP A 76 7.97 -17.29 2.79
C ASP A 76 6.48 -16.96 2.99
N VAL A 77 6.16 -15.96 3.82
CA VAL A 77 4.79 -15.47 4.03
C VAL A 77 4.19 -14.94 2.74
N ALA A 78 5.00 -14.42 1.81
CA ALA A 78 4.51 -13.99 0.50
C ALA A 78 3.91 -15.15 -0.31
N LEU A 79 4.39 -16.38 -0.09
CA LEU A 79 3.85 -17.57 -0.76
C LEU A 79 2.50 -18.00 -0.18
N ALA A 80 2.20 -17.61 1.06
CA ALA A 80 0.92 -17.88 1.73
C ALA A 80 -0.22 -16.94 1.29
N LEU A 81 0.06 -15.92 0.48
CA LEU A 81 -0.96 -15.07 -0.11
C LEU A 81 -1.67 -15.80 -1.27
N GLU A 82 -2.99 -15.63 -1.36
CA GLU A 82 -3.80 -16.11 -2.49
C GLU A 82 -3.40 -15.45 -3.82
N SER A 83 -2.94 -14.19 -3.75
CA SER A 83 -2.45 -13.42 -4.90
C SER A 83 -0.98 -13.08 -4.74
N SER A 84 -0.25 -13.03 -5.85
CA SER A 84 1.16 -12.66 -5.84
C SER A 84 1.36 -11.24 -5.30
N LEU A 85 2.35 -11.07 -4.44
CA LEU A 85 2.80 -9.75 -4.00
C LEU A 85 3.38 -8.98 -5.21
N SER A 86 2.95 -7.74 -5.43
CA SER A 86 3.46 -6.90 -6.52
C SER A 86 4.97 -6.65 -6.39
N ALA A 87 5.66 -6.51 -7.53
CA ALA A 87 7.11 -6.30 -7.59
C ALA A 87 7.61 -5.04 -6.88
N ASP A 88 6.72 -4.09 -6.57
CA ASP A 88 7.04 -2.86 -5.84
C ASP A 88 7.17 -3.05 -4.32
N TYR A 89 6.83 -4.22 -3.79
CA TYR A 89 6.97 -4.55 -2.37
C TYR A 89 8.06 -5.60 -2.14
N ALA A 90 8.90 -5.36 -1.13
CA ALA A 90 9.94 -6.27 -0.70
C ALA A 90 9.75 -6.61 0.78
N ILE A 91 9.97 -7.86 1.16
CA ILE A 91 9.94 -8.32 2.54
C ILE A 91 11.37 -8.57 3.01
N VAL A 92 11.73 -8.05 4.17
CA VAL A 92 13.03 -8.35 4.79
C VAL A 92 13.02 -9.79 5.30
N ALA A 93 13.93 -10.61 4.79
CA ALA A 93 14.05 -12.01 5.20
C ALA A 93 14.61 -12.12 6.63
N THR A 94 13.71 -12.20 7.61
CA THR A 94 14.05 -12.55 8.99
C THR A 94 13.60 -13.99 9.27
N PRO A 95 14.45 -14.83 9.88
CA PRO A 95 14.10 -16.21 10.18
C PRO A 95 13.02 -16.28 11.26
N ILE A 96 12.12 -17.26 11.14
CA ILE A 96 11.05 -17.53 12.10
C ILE A 96 11.14 -19.00 12.48
N LYS A 97 11.18 -19.30 13.78
CA LYS A 97 11.21 -20.69 14.24
C LYS A 97 9.80 -21.30 14.13
N PRO A 98 9.68 -22.60 13.81
CA PRO A 98 8.40 -23.28 13.85
C PRO A 98 7.74 -23.14 15.24
N GLY A 99 6.46 -22.75 15.25
CA GLY A 99 5.69 -22.52 16.47
C GLY A 99 5.90 -21.15 17.13
N THR A 100 6.73 -20.26 16.56
CA THR A 100 6.93 -18.89 17.07
C THR A 100 6.38 -17.85 16.10
N THR A 101 6.19 -16.63 16.62
CA THR A 101 5.87 -15.45 15.83
C THR A 101 7.04 -14.50 15.77
N GLU A 102 7.18 -13.79 14.66
CA GLU A 102 8.19 -12.74 14.48
C GLU A 102 7.60 -11.51 13.81
N LYS A 103 8.16 -10.34 14.11
CA LYS A 103 7.75 -9.07 13.49
C LYS A 103 8.48 -8.89 12.17
N CYS A 104 7.79 -9.18 11.08
CA CYS A 104 8.26 -9.01 9.72
C CYS A 104 8.09 -7.56 9.25
N THR A 105 8.95 -7.13 8.31
CA THR A 105 8.86 -5.79 7.71
C THR A 105 8.68 -5.92 6.20
N VAL A 106 7.66 -5.24 5.69
CA VAL A 106 7.44 -5.05 4.25
C VAL A 106 7.77 -3.61 3.90
N THR A 107 8.47 -3.41 2.79
CA THR A 107 8.92 -2.11 2.31
C THR A 107 8.45 -1.92 0.87
N HIS A 108 7.85 -0.77 0.59
CA HIS A 108 7.49 -0.38 -0.76
C HIS A 108 8.67 0.37 -1.42
N ARG A 109 8.74 0.36 -2.75
CA ARG A 109 9.78 1.04 -3.54
C ARG A 109 9.89 2.55 -3.26
N SER A 110 8.82 3.19 -2.76
CA SER A 110 8.85 4.59 -2.31
C SER A 110 9.64 4.83 -1.02
N GLY A 111 10.12 3.76 -0.35
CA GLY A 111 10.87 3.83 0.90
C GLY A 111 10.00 3.70 2.16
N GLN A 112 8.68 3.66 2.04
CA GLN A 112 7.78 3.41 3.17
C GLN A 112 7.81 1.95 3.60
N SER A 113 7.70 1.70 4.90
CA SER A 113 7.71 0.36 5.49
C SER A 113 6.56 0.18 6.47
N ALA A 114 6.01 -1.02 6.52
CA ALA A 114 5.02 -1.43 7.51
C ALA A 114 5.40 -2.79 8.11
N HIS A 115 4.75 -3.14 9.21
CA HIS A 115 5.05 -4.36 9.95
C HIS A 115 3.86 -5.31 9.95
N PHE A 116 4.17 -6.60 9.84
CA PHE A 116 3.20 -7.67 10.02
C PHE A 116 3.79 -8.75 10.92
N ILE A 117 2.93 -9.57 11.51
CA ILE A 117 3.37 -10.72 12.30
C ILE A 117 3.42 -11.93 11.37
N GLY A 118 4.58 -12.57 11.28
CA GLY A 118 4.73 -13.86 10.60
C GLY A 118 4.65 -15.00 11.60
N HIS A 119 3.99 -16.09 11.23
CA HIS A 119 3.88 -17.32 12.02
C HIS A 119 4.74 -18.41 11.41
N GLY A 120 5.75 -18.88 12.16
CA GLY A 120 6.66 -19.91 11.69
C GLY A 120 6.03 -21.29 11.80
N ILE A 121 6.14 -22.09 10.75
CA ILE A 121 5.63 -23.46 10.73
C ILE A 121 6.42 -24.31 9.73
N SER A 122 6.78 -25.52 10.15
CA SER A 122 7.51 -26.51 9.33
C SER A 122 6.59 -27.30 8.42
#